data_AF-A0A1Q6V260-F1
#
_entry.id   AF-A0A1Q6V260-F1
#
_cell.length_a   1.000
_cell.length_b   1.000
_cell.length_c   1.000
_cell.angle_alpha   90.00
_cell.angle_beta   90.00
_cell.angle_gamma   90.00
#
_symmetry.space_group_name_H-M   'P 1'
#
loop_
_entity.id
_entity.type
_entity.pdbx_description
1 polymer ?
#
loop_
_entity_poly.entity_id
_entity_poly.type
_entity_poly.pdbx_seq_one_letter_code
_entity_poly.pdbx_strand_id
1 'polypeptide(L)'
;MIGVTLSYVYNLIDNTIPFSSRSTTIERIACVMDVEPEEFDEYKIPQEPILIDESTQFLKDKLKEKNMSTQQFLKSFPRKKRVEIVDILRGATPIPLDWKELNMIGTVLNVNNEQMYQIWENRLLSLYDAVGLNVKNNQGLIDSMFDCARNYILKK
;
A
#
# COMPACT_ATOMS: atom_id res chain seq x y z
N MET A 1 -4.06 5.09 -15.32
CA MET A 1 -3.41 4.28 -16.36
C MET A 1 -2.45 3.38 -15.61
N ILE A 2 -2.83 2.11 -15.41
CA ILE A 2 -1.85 1.02 -15.24
C ILE A 2 -0.86 1.24 -16.38
N GLY A 3 0.46 1.22 -16.17
CA GLY A 3 1.50 1.69 -17.11
C GLY A 3 1.56 0.96 -18.47
N VAL A 4 0.45 0.90 -19.17
CA VAL A 4 0.12 0.11 -20.34
C VAL A 4 -0.54 1.08 -21.32
N THR A 5 0.01 1.16 -22.53
CA THR A 5 -0.47 2.09 -23.55
C THR A 5 -1.76 1.55 -24.18
N LEU A 6 -2.61 2.43 -24.71
CA LEU A 6 -3.80 2.02 -25.44
C LEU A 6 -3.44 1.13 -26.64
N SER A 7 -2.30 1.42 -27.29
CA SER A 7 -1.74 0.57 -28.35
C SER A 7 -1.43 -0.84 -27.88
N TYR A 8 -0.89 -1.02 -26.66
CA TYR A 8 -0.66 -2.37 -26.12
C TYR A 8 -1.97 -3.13 -25.93
N VAL A 9 -3.03 -2.47 -25.46
CA VAL A 9 -4.35 -3.10 -25.29
C VAL A 9 -4.93 -3.56 -26.63
N TYR A 10 -4.88 -2.72 -27.66
CA TYR A 10 -5.33 -3.12 -29.00
C TYR A 10 -4.51 -4.29 -29.55
N ASN A 11 -3.20 -4.25 -29.38
CA ASN A 11 -2.33 -5.34 -29.84
C ASN A 11 -2.62 -6.68 -29.12
N LEU A 12 -3.02 -6.65 -27.85
CA LEU A 12 -3.49 -7.84 -27.13
C LEU A 12 -4.80 -8.39 -27.71
N ILE A 13 -5.76 -7.52 -28.01
CA ILE A 13 -7.07 -7.93 -28.60
C ILE A 13 -6.83 -8.61 -29.95
N ASP A 14 -5.93 -8.06 -30.76
CA ASP A 14 -5.59 -8.60 -32.07
C ASP A 14 -4.65 -9.83 -31.99
N ASN A 15 -4.29 -10.29 -30.79
CA ASN A 15 -3.31 -11.35 -30.53
C ASN A 15 -1.96 -11.15 -31.26
N THR A 16 -1.59 -9.89 -31.50
CA THR A 16 -0.34 -9.53 -32.23
C THR A 16 0.88 -9.51 -31.30
N ILE A 17 0.65 -9.40 -29.99
CA ILE A 17 1.68 -9.53 -28.95
C ILE A 17 1.16 -10.43 -27.82
N PRO A 18 2.05 -11.17 -27.12
CA PRO A 18 1.67 -11.96 -25.96
C PRO A 18 1.33 -11.06 -24.76
N PHE A 19 0.50 -11.57 -23.85
CA PHE A 19 0.28 -10.93 -22.55
C PHE A 19 1.57 -10.88 -21.73
N SER A 20 1.61 -9.98 -20.73
CA SER A 20 2.83 -9.74 -19.95
C SER A 20 3.13 -10.94 -19.07
N SER A 21 4.29 -11.56 -19.24
CA SER A 21 4.81 -12.61 -18.34
C SER A 21 5.58 -12.08 -17.13
N ARG A 22 5.64 -10.76 -16.95
CA ARG A 22 6.29 -10.13 -15.78
C ARG A 22 5.33 -10.17 -14.59
N SER A 23 5.68 -10.89 -13.52
CA SER A 23 4.87 -11.00 -12.30
C SER A 23 4.45 -9.65 -11.74
N THR A 24 5.37 -8.67 -11.67
CA THR A 24 5.05 -7.32 -11.15
C THR A 24 3.97 -6.59 -11.95
N THR A 25 3.91 -6.81 -13.27
CA THR A 25 2.85 -6.23 -14.11
C THR A 25 1.53 -6.93 -13.84
N ILE A 26 1.54 -8.27 -13.77
CA ILE A 26 0.35 -9.09 -13.50
C ILE A 26 -0.22 -8.74 -12.12
N GLU A 27 0.58 -8.74 -11.07
CA GLU A 27 0.16 -8.40 -9.70
C GLU A 27 -0.44 -6.99 -9.61
N ARG A 28 0.10 -6.02 -10.34
CA ARG A 28 -0.47 -4.66 -10.40
C ARG A 28 -1.81 -4.66 -11.12
N ILE A 29 -1.96 -5.43 -12.19
CA ILE A 29 -3.23 -5.57 -12.90
C ILE A 29 -4.25 -6.27 -12.00
N ALA A 30 -3.88 -7.40 -11.41
CA ALA A 30 -4.69 -8.19 -10.48
C ALA A 30 -5.20 -7.34 -9.31
N CYS A 31 -4.30 -6.60 -8.65
CA CYS A 31 -4.67 -5.66 -7.58
C CYS A 31 -5.66 -4.59 -8.06
N VAL A 32 -5.49 -4.03 -9.26
CA VAL A 32 -6.42 -3.02 -9.80
C VAL A 32 -7.74 -3.65 -10.24
N MET A 33 -7.75 -4.93 -10.58
CA MET A 33 -8.94 -5.69 -10.97
C MET A 33 -9.65 -6.35 -9.79
N ASP A 34 -9.09 -6.26 -8.58
CA ASP A 34 -9.60 -6.93 -7.38
C ASP A 34 -9.74 -8.46 -7.57
N VAL A 35 -8.76 -9.07 -8.26
CA VAL A 35 -8.64 -10.52 -8.50
C VAL A 35 -7.29 -11.03 -8.00
N GLU A 36 -7.17 -12.35 -7.84
CA GLU A 36 -5.89 -12.96 -7.45
C GLU A 36 -4.93 -13.05 -8.66
N PRO A 37 -3.61 -12.80 -8.48
CA PRO A 37 -2.63 -12.94 -9.55
C PRO A 37 -2.62 -14.33 -10.21
N GLU A 38 -2.96 -15.37 -9.46
CA GLU A 38 -3.04 -16.76 -9.90
C GLU A 38 -4.16 -17.03 -10.91
N GLU A 39 -5.09 -16.10 -11.10
CA GLU A 39 -6.10 -16.17 -12.16
C GLU A 39 -5.53 -15.89 -13.57
N PHE A 40 -4.30 -15.39 -13.66
CA PHE A 40 -3.62 -15.16 -14.93
C PHE A 40 -2.72 -16.37 -15.28
N ASP A 41 -2.96 -16.97 -16.45
CA ASP A 41 -2.18 -18.13 -16.93
C ASP A 41 -0.68 -17.84 -17.04
N GLU A 42 -0.31 -16.58 -17.32
CA GLU A 42 1.09 -16.16 -17.42
C GLU A 42 1.76 -15.94 -16.05
N TYR A 43 1.00 -15.97 -14.95
CA TYR A 43 1.52 -15.70 -13.62
C TYR A 43 2.41 -16.84 -13.13
N LYS A 44 3.60 -16.45 -12.66
CA LYS A 44 4.54 -17.37 -12.03
C LYS A 44 4.45 -17.19 -10.53
N ILE A 45 3.94 -18.21 -9.86
CA ILE A 45 3.85 -18.25 -8.40
C ILE A 45 5.26 -18.05 -7.81
N PRO A 46 5.45 -17.04 -6.95
CA PRO A 46 6.71 -16.84 -6.24
C PRO A 46 7.10 -18.08 -5.43
N GLN A 47 8.37 -18.46 -5.45
CA GLN A 47 8.85 -19.58 -4.63
C GLN A 47 8.88 -19.24 -3.13
N GLU A 48 9.02 -17.96 -2.80
CA GLU A 48 8.98 -17.47 -1.43
C GLU A 48 7.60 -16.86 -1.13
N PRO A 49 6.99 -17.18 0.02
CA PRO A 49 5.72 -16.59 0.41
C PRO A 49 5.88 -15.08 0.61
N ILE A 50 4.98 -14.31 -0.01
CA ILE A 50 4.92 -12.86 0.19
C ILE A 50 4.30 -12.60 1.56
N LEU A 51 5.10 -12.12 2.51
CA LEU A 51 4.60 -11.66 3.80
C LEU A 51 3.91 -10.30 3.62
N ILE A 52 2.59 -10.29 3.77
CA ILE A 52 1.80 -9.04 3.75
C ILE A 52 1.87 -8.40 5.13
N ASP A 53 2.37 -7.17 5.19
CA ASP A 53 2.42 -6.36 6.41
C ASP A 53 1.02 -6.09 6.98
N GLU A 54 0.88 -6.09 8.31
CA GLU A 54 -0.39 -5.85 9.01
C GLU A 54 -1.03 -4.52 8.61
N SER A 55 -0.23 -3.48 8.37
CA SER A 55 -0.72 -2.17 7.94
C SER A 55 -1.33 -2.23 6.54
N THR A 56 -0.75 -3.05 5.65
CA THR A 56 -1.28 -3.26 4.31
C THR A 56 -2.61 -4.01 4.38
N GLN A 57 -2.69 -5.03 5.22
CA GLN A 57 -3.92 -5.77 5.45
C GLN A 57 -5.02 -4.85 6.01
N PHE A 58 -4.70 -3.99 6.97
CA PHE A 58 -5.62 -2.99 7.49
C PHE A 58 -6.21 -2.10 6.38
N LEU A 59 -5.39 -1.61 5.45
CA LEU A 59 -5.88 -0.79 4.33
C LEU A 59 -6.84 -1.58 3.42
N LYS A 60 -6.53 -2.85 3.14
CA LYS A 60 -7.41 -3.74 2.35
C LYS A 60 -8.75 -3.97 3.06
N ASP A 61 -8.72 -4.19 4.36
CA ASP A 61 -9.93 -4.40 5.15
C ASP A 61 -10.80 -3.14 5.16
N LYS A 62 -10.20 -1.95 5.26
CA LYS A 62 -10.93 -0.68 5.15
C LYS A 62 -11.53 -0.44 3.77
N LEU A 63 -10.88 -0.89 2.70
CA LEU A 63 -11.47 -0.87 1.35
C LEU A 63 -12.72 -1.75 1.28
N LYS A 64 -12.62 -2.98 1.82
CA LYS A 64 -13.73 -3.94 1.87
C LYS A 64 -14.90 -3.43 2.73
N GLU A 65 -14.62 -2.91 3.93
CA GLU A 65 -15.64 -2.30 4.81
C GLU A 65 -16.42 -1.17 4.11
N LYS A 66 -15.73 -0.40 3.25
CA LYS A 66 -16.32 0.70 2.48
C LYS A 66 -17.00 0.26 1.19
N ASN A 67 -16.98 -1.03 0.85
CA ASN A 67 -17.41 -1.57 -0.45
C ASN A 67 -16.79 -0.79 -1.64
N MET A 68 -15.52 -0.40 -1.51
CA MET A 68 -14.81 0.41 -2.49
C MET A 68 -13.85 -0.46 -3.29
N SER A 69 -13.98 -0.47 -4.61
CA SER A 69 -13.02 -1.18 -5.47
C SER A 69 -11.66 -0.47 -5.50
N THR A 70 -10.59 -1.21 -5.79
CA THR A 70 -9.25 -0.61 -5.88
C THR A 70 -9.21 0.49 -6.95
N GLN A 71 -9.96 0.33 -8.06
CA GLN A 71 -10.06 1.37 -9.10
C GLN A 71 -10.70 2.67 -8.59
N GLN A 72 -11.79 2.55 -7.83
CA GLN A 72 -12.48 3.71 -7.24
C GLN A 72 -11.56 4.42 -6.25
N PHE A 73 -10.87 3.65 -5.41
CA PHE A 73 -9.90 4.16 -4.46
C PHE A 73 -8.78 4.95 -5.15
N LEU A 74 -8.15 4.36 -6.17
CA LEU A 74 -7.06 5.00 -6.92
C LEU A 74 -7.47 6.30 -7.63
N LYS A 75 -8.75 6.45 -8.00
CA LYS A 75 -9.25 7.68 -8.64
C LYS A 75 -9.20 8.90 -7.71
N SER A 76 -9.23 8.68 -6.40
CA SER A 76 -9.09 9.73 -5.37
C SER A 76 -7.69 10.34 -5.30
N PHE A 77 -6.70 9.75 -5.97
CA PHE A 77 -5.30 10.19 -5.93
C PHE A 77 -4.81 10.75 -7.27
N PRO A 78 -3.81 11.68 -7.24
CA PRO A 78 -3.12 12.15 -8.42
C PRO A 78 -2.53 11.00 -9.23
N ARG A 79 -2.56 11.10 -10.56
CA ARG A 79 -2.14 10.02 -11.47
C ARG A 79 -0.73 9.49 -11.17
N LYS A 80 0.21 10.37 -10.79
CA LYS A 80 1.59 10.03 -10.46
C LYS A 80 1.76 9.13 -9.22
N LYS A 81 0.79 9.15 -8.29
CA LYS A 81 0.82 8.39 -7.04
C LYS A 81 0.12 7.03 -7.13
N ARG A 82 -0.68 6.80 -8.17
CA ARG A 82 -1.51 5.57 -8.26
C ARG A 82 -0.69 4.30 -8.31
N VAL A 83 0.44 4.30 -9.03
CA VAL A 83 1.30 3.11 -9.12
C VAL A 83 1.91 2.78 -7.76
N GLU A 84 2.38 3.80 -7.04
CA GLU A 84 2.90 3.66 -5.68
C GLU A 84 1.84 3.12 -4.72
N ILE A 85 0.59 3.59 -4.81
CA ILE A 85 -0.51 3.08 -3.99
C ILE A 85 -0.84 1.63 -4.33
N VAL A 86 -0.80 1.23 -5.60
CA VAL A 86 -0.95 -0.18 -5.99
C VAL A 86 0.19 -1.02 -5.40
N ASP A 87 1.42 -0.52 -5.43
CA ASP A 87 2.58 -1.21 -4.86
C ASP A 87 2.45 -1.38 -3.33
N ILE A 88 1.84 -0.41 -2.64
CA ILE A 88 1.46 -0.53 -1.23
C ILE A 88 0.38 -1.60 -1.05
N LEU A 89 -0.73 -1.52 -1.79
CA LEU A 89 -1.84 -2.45 -1.63
C LEU A 89 -1.46 -3.90 -1.93
N ARG A 90 -0.54 -4.15 -2.87
CA ARG A 90 -0.04 -5.51 -3.13
C ARG A 90 1.06 -5.96 -2.14
N GLY A 91 1.46 -5.13 -1.19
CA GLY A 91 2.47 -5.44 -0.18
C GLY A 91 3.92 -5.41 -0.70
N ALA A 92 4.14 -4.89 -1.90
CA ALA A 92 5.49 -4.82 -2.48
C ALA A 92 6.31 -3.63 -2.00
N THR A 93 5.62 -2.58 -1.54
CA THR A 93 6.23 -1.48 -0.81
C THR A 93 5.48 -1.30 0.50
N PRO A 94 6.17 -1.01 1.60
CA PRO A 94 5.50 -0.70 2.86
C PRO A 94 4.75 0.65 2.72
N ILE A 95 3.79 0.95 3.60
CA ILE A 95 3.04 2.23 3.62
C ILE A 95 3.97 3.49 3.64
N PRO A 96 3.50 4.73 3.52
CA PRO A 96 4.42 5.88 3.63
C PRO A 96 4.83 6.16 5.09
N LEU A 97 6.07 6.59 5.31
CA LEU A 97 6.51 7.20 6.58
C LEU A 97 6.16 8.68 6.66
N ASP A 98 6.02 9.35 5.51
CA ASP A 98 5.55 10.73 5.46
C ASP A 98 4.09 10.79 5.92
N TRP A 99 3.87 11.53 7.02
CA TRP A 99 2.54 11.64 7.63
C TRP A 99 1.50 12.20 6.68
N LYS A 100 1.85 13.16 5.81
CA LYS A 100 0.86 13.77 4.90
C LYS A 100 0.42 12.77 3.85
N GLU A 101 1.34 11.96 3.33
CA GLU A 101 1.03 10.91 2.36
C GLU A 101 0.19 9.81 3.00
N LEU A 102 0.59 9.33 4.18
CA LEU A 102 -0.16 8.32 4.91
C LEU A 102 -1.56 8.82 5.31
N ASN A 103 -1.66 10.04 5.83
CA ASN A 103 -2.95 10.62 6.23
C ASN A 103 -3.87 10.88 5.02
N MET A 104 -3.32 11.16 3.84
CA MET A 104 -4.12 11.25 2.61
C MET A 104 -4.80 9.92 2.29
N ILE A 105 -4.08 8.80 2.42
CA ILE A 105 -4.64 7.44 2.27
C ILE A 105 -5.74 7.22 3.30
N GLY A 106 -5.47 7.51 4.58
CA GLY A 106 -6.45 7.40 5.67
C GLY A 106 -7.71 8.21 5.44
N THR A 107 -7.57 9.45 4.98
CA THR A 107 -8.70 10.35 4.69
C THR A 107 -9.62 9.78 3.62
N VAL A 108 -9.07 9.21 2.53
CA VAL A 108 -9.88 8.59 1.47
C VAL A 108 -10.64 7.37 2.01
N LEU A 109 -10.06 6.65 2.97
CA LEU A 109 -10.66 5.48 3.62
C LEU A 109 -11.55 5.84 4.82
N ASN A 110 -11.71 7.12 5.16
CA ASN A 110 -12.38 7.59 6.39
C ASN A 110 -11.80 7.00 7.69
N VAL A 111 -10.49 6.75 7.71
CA VAL A 111 -9.79 6.32 8.92
C VAL A 111 -9.46 7.55 9.75
N ASN A 112 -9.72 7.51 11.06
CA ASN A 112 -9.44 8.63 11.93
C ASN A 112 -7.93 8.81 12.18
N ASN A 113 -7.53 10.02 12.58
CA ASN A 113 -6.11 10.34 12.81
C ASN A 113 -5.47 9.47 13.90
N GLU A 114 -6.25 9.00 14.88
CA GLU A 114 -5.72 8.16 15.97
C GLU A 114 -5.30 6.78 15.45
N GLN A 115 -6.14 6.14 14.64
CA GLN A 115 -5.83 4.86 14.00
C GLN A 115 -4.68 5.01 13.00
N MET A 116 -4.68 6.08 12.19
CA MET A 116 -3.58 6.36 11.27
C MET A 116 -2.26 6.61 12.01
N TYR A 117 -2.33 7.28 13.17
CA TYR A 117 -1.17 7.53 14.01
C TYR A 117 -0.58 6.23 14.55
N GLN A 118 -1.41 5.30 15.05
CA GLN A 118 -0.93 4.02 15.56
C GLN A 118 -0.18 3.22 14.49
N ILE A 119 -0.71 3.21 13.26
CA ILE A 119 -0.09 2.54 12.12
C ILE A 119 1.28 3.18 11.79
N TRP A 120 1.33 4.51 11.78
CA TRP A 120 2.56 5.26 11.56
C TRP A 120 3.61 4.99 12.63
N GLU A 121 3.21 5.02 13.90
CA GLU A 121 4.05 4.79 15.07
C GLU A 121 4.64 3.39 15.06
N ASN A 122 3.80 2.35 14.88
CA ASN A 122 4.25 0.95 14.82
C ASN A 122 5.31 0.76 13.74
N ARG A 123 5.11 1.40 12.58
CA ARG A 123 6.03 1.27 11.46
C ARG A 123 7.34 2.03 11.67
N LEU A 124 7.32 3.16 12.40
CA LEU A 124 8.56 3.82 12.85
C LEU A 124 9.29 3.00 13.91
N LEU A 125 8.58 2.38 14.84
CA LEU A 125 9.17 1.47 15.83
C LEU A 125 9.90 0.30 15.17
N SER A 126 9.24 -0.36 14.20
CA SER A 126 9.87 -1.44 13.43
C SER A 126 11.10 -0.98 12.66
N LEU A 127 11.08 0.24 12.11
CA LEU A 127 12.24 0.82 11.44
C LEU A 127 13.39 1.07 12.44
N TYR A 128 13.09 1.66 13.59
CA TYR A 128 14.08 1.95 14.62
C TYR A 128 14.75 0.67 15.15
N ASP A 129 13.96 -0.36 15.42
CA ASP A 129 14.47 -1.67 15.83
C ASP A 129 15.38 -2.27 14.73
N ALA A 130 14.95 -2.22 13.47
CA ALA A 130 15.71 -2.73 12.33
C ALA A 130 17.05 -2.01 12.10
N VAL A 131 17.17 -0.74 12.47
CA VAL A 131 18.44 0.03 12.36
C VAL A 131 19.28 0.01 13.64
N GLY A 132 18.88 -0.75 14.66
CA GLY A 132 19.68 -0.99 15.86
C GLY A 132 19.36 -0.08 17.05
N LEU A 133 18.27 0.69 17.02
CA LEU A 133 17.78 1.37 18.22
C LEU A 133 17.14 0.33 19.14
N ASN A 134 17.73 0.08 20.31
CA ASN A 134 17.10 -0.76 21.32
C ASN A 134 15.88 -0.04 21.91
N VAL A 135 14.70 -0.34 21.39
CA VAL A 135 13.43 0.29 21.77
C VAL A 135 13.19 0.18 23.27
N LYS A 136 13.47 -0.98 23.87
CA LYS A 136 13.25 -1.24 25.31
C LYS A 136 14.12 -0.36 26.20
N ASN A 137 15.42 -0.25 25.87
CA ASN A 137 16.35 0.56 26.67
C ASN A 137 16.11 2.06 26.49
N ASN A 138 15.48 2.48 25.39
CA ASN A 138 15.21 3.88 25.06
C ASN A 138 13.72 4.25 25.19
N GLN A 139 12.94 3.44 25.93
CA GLN A 139 11.49 3.59 25.99
C GLN A 139 11.06 5.02 26.34
N GLY A 140 11.62 5.62 27.40
CA GLY A 140 11.24 6.98 27.80
C GLY A 140 11.55 8.07 26.76
N LEU A 141 12.60 7.89 25.95
CA LEU A 141 12.91 8.80 24.85
C LEU A 141 11.89 8.63 23.71
N ILE A 142 11.57 7.39 23.37
CA ILE A 142 10.62 7.03 22.32
C ILE A 142 9.21 7.52 22.69
N ASP A 143 8.76 7.24 23.91
CA ASP A 143 7.47 7.71 24.45
C ASP A 143 7.38 9.22 24.36
N SER A 144 8.41 9.94 24.80
CA SER A 144 8.43 11.40 24.74
C SER A 144 8.31 11.93 23.30
N MET A 145 9.01 11.30 22.34
CA MET A 145 8.94 11.68 20.93
C MET A 145 7.54 11.45 20.35
N PHE A 146 6.95 10.28 20.62
CA PHE A 146 5.66 9.89 20.09
C PHE A 146 4.51 10.62 20.78
N ASP A 147 4.55 10.85 22.08
CA ASP A 147 3.56 11.70 22.75
C ASP A 147 3.54 13.11 22.18
N CYS A 148 4.72 13.68 21.88
CA CYS A 148 4.80 14.99 21.23
C CYS A 148 4.19 14.96 19.82
N ALA A 149 4.52 13.95 19.02
CA ALA A 149 3.98 13.79 17.67
C ALA A 149 2.46 13.57 17.67
N ARG A 150 1.96 12.68 18.53
CA ARG A 150 0.53 12.38 18.72
C ARG A 150 -0.23 13.64 19.12
N ASN A 151 0.28 14.39 20.10
CA ASN A 151 -0.33 15.65 20.52
C ASN A 151 -0.38 16.68 19.40
N TYR A 152 0.67 16.78 18.57
CA TYR A 152 0.68 17.70 17.43
C TYR A 152 -0.38 17.32 16.37
N ILE A 153 -0.55 16.02 16.13
CA ILE A 153 -1.48 15.49 15.12
C ILE A 153 -2.93 15.56 15.60
N LEU A 154 -3.20 15.18 16.85
CA LEU A 154 -4.57 15.08 17.40
C LEU A 154 -5.14 16.41 17.93
N LYS A 155 -4.30 17.44 18.16
CA LYS A 155 -4.78 18.80 18.51
C LYS A 155 -5.29 19.59 17.30
N LYS A 156 -5.14 19.07 16.08
CA LYS A 156 -5.71 19.63 14.85
C LYS A 156 -6.98 18.90 14.49
#